data_AF-A0A9E2BIS4-F1
#
_entry.id   AF-A0A9E2BIS4-F1
#
_cell.length_a   1.000
_cell.length_b   1.000
_cell.length_c   1.000
_cell.angle_alpha   90.00
_cell.angle_beta   90.00
_cell.angle_gamma   90.00
#
_symmetry.space_group_name_H-M   'P 1'
#
loop_
_entity.id
_entity.type
_entity.pdbx_description
1 polymer ?
#
loop_
_entity_poly.entity_id
_entity_poly.type
_entity_poly.pdbx_seq_one_letter_code
_entity_poly.pdbx_strand_id
1 'polypeptide(L)'
;MNKEELIFVKRAESIGSGFHKMINGWNQHYGLKPSIEGDFDYYKITFPGIITHKTREKTREKLIDLIKSNPKITTGELAKELGITVKGVEWNINKLKKEGGIKRIGPDKGGHWEVVRK
;
A
#
# COMPACT_ATOMS: atom_id res chain seq x y z
N MET A 1 -8.65 21.21 -12.42
CA MET A 1 -7.90 21.55 -13.63
C MET A 1 -8.40 22.87 -14.16
N ASN A 2 -7.62 23.90 -13.96
CA ASN A 2 -7.87 25.25 -14.49
C ASN A 2 -7.43 25.32 -15.97
N LYS A 3 -7.79 26.41 -16.67
CA LYS A 3 -7.62 26.52 -18.13
C LYS A 3 -6.16 26.45 -18.58
N GLU A 4 -5.22 26.91 -17.75
CA GLU A 4 -3.78 26.92 -18.06
C GLU A 4 -3.18 25.51 -17.95
N GLU A 5 -3.52 24.74 -16.91
CA GLU A 5 -3.11 23.32 -16.76
C GLU A 5 -3.54 22.45 -17.96
N LEU A 6 -4.69 22.77 -18.59
CA LEU A 6 -5.23 22.03 -19.73
C LEU A 6 -4.41 22.24 -21.03
N ILE A 7 -3.72 23.38 -21.17
CA ILE A 7 -2.97 23.75 -22.38
C ILE A 7 -1.68 22.94 -22.48
N PHE A 8 -0.97 22.77 -21.36
CA PHE A 8 0.30 22.03 -21.32
C PHE A 8 0.10 20.53 -21.53
N VAL A 9 -0.92 19.94 -20.92
CA VAL A 9 -1.27 18.52 -21.12
C VAL A 9 -1.59 18.26 -22.61
N LYS A 10 -2.39 19.13 -23.24
CA LYS A 10 -2.69 18.99 -24.68
C LYS A 10 -1.45 19.12 -25.57
N ARG A 11 -0.50 20.00 -25.23
CA ARG A 11 0.76 20.17 -25.97
C ARG A 11 1.65 18.94 -25.83
N ALA A 12 1.79 18.39 -24.62
CA ALA A 12 2.53 17.14 -24.38
C ALA A 12 1.87 15.92 -25.04
N GLU A 13 0.54 15.84 -25.05
CA GLU A 13 -0.19 14.78 -25.76
C GLU A 13 -0.05 14.84 -27.29
N SER A 14 0.17 16.04 -27.86
CA SER A 14 0.50 16.18 -29.29
C SER A 14 1.91 15.67 -29.64
N ILE A 15 2.79 15.55 -28.63
CA ILE A 15 4.19 15.12 -28.79
C ILE A 15 4.36 13.63 -28.42
N GLY A 16 3.52 13.08 -27.53
CA GLY A 16 3.54 11.67 -27.16
C GLY A 16 2.21 11.15 -26.60
N SER A 17 1.75 10.00 -27.10
CA SER A 17 0.50 9.38 -26.68
C SER A 17 0.69 8.51 -25.44
N GLY A 18 0.25 8.96 -24.26
CA GLY A 18 0.34 8.15 -23.04
C GLY A 18 -0.23 8.80 -21.78
N PHE A 19 -0.26 10.14 -21.72
CA PHE A 19 -0.72 10.85 -20.53
C PHE A 19 -2.20 10.62 -20.21
N HIS A 20 -3.12 10.67 -21.18
CA HIS A 20 -4.52 10.27 -20.93
C HIS A 20 -4.63 8.84 -20.41
N LYS A 21 -3.84 7.87 -20.91
CA LYS A 21 -3.89 6.48 -20.43
C LYS A 21 -3.46 6.39 -18.98
N MET A 22 -2.37 7.06 -18.61
CA MET A 22 -1.89 7.11 -17.23
C MET A 22 -2.89 7.80 -16.29
N ILE A 23 -3.41 8.97 -16.68
CA ILE A 23 -4.34 9.76 -15.86
C ILE A 23 -5.68 9.04 -15.71
N ASN A 24 -6.26 8.55 -16.83
CA ASN A 24 -7.54 7.86 -16.81
C ASN A 24 -7.44 6.52 -16.11
N GLY A 25 -6.39 5.74 -16.38
CA GLY A 25 -6.12 4.49 -15.68
C GLY A 25 -5.98 4.71 -14.18
N TRP A 26 -5.23 5.74 -13.75
CA TRP A 26 -5.08 6.06 -12.34
C TRP A 26 -6.41 6.46 -11.68
N ASN A 27 -7.17 7.35 -12.32
CA ASN A 27 -8.47 7.78 -11.81
C ASN A 27 -9.47 6.63 -11.74
N GLN A 28 -9.48 5.74 -12.74
CA GLN A 28 -10.35 4.56 -12.77
C GLN A 28 -9.99 3.55 -11.67
N HIS A 29 -8.70 3.28 -11.47
CA HIS A 29 -8.24 2.29 -10.50
C HIS A 29 -8.28 2.78 -9.05
N TYR A 30 -7.98 4.07 -8.81
CA TYR A 30 -7.79 4.62 -7.48
C TYR A 30 -8.88 5.61 -7.06
N GLY A 31 -9.70 6.11 -7.99
CA GLY A 31 -10.70 7.14 -7.72
C GLY A 31 -10.08 8.49 -7.33
N LEU A 32 -8.77 8.65 -7.52
CA LEU A 32 -8.03 9.86 -7.23
C LEU A 32 -7.57 10.51 -8.52
N LYS A 33 -7.65 11.83 -8.58
CA LYS A 33 -7.08 12.60 -9.68
C LYS A 33 -5.64 12.96 -9.37
N PRO A 34 -4.68 12.70 -10.29
CA PRO A 34 -3.33 13.21 -10.13
C PRO A 34 -3.33 14.74 -10.14
N SER A 35 -2.45 15.35 -9.36
CA SER A 35 -2.19 16.79 -9.46
C SER A 35 -1.13 17.05 -10.53
N ILE A 36 -1.38 18.06 -11.35
CA ILE A 36 -0.50 18.45 -12.45
C ILE A 36 -0.15 19.91 -12.19
N GLU A 37 1.12 20.17 -11.97
CA GLU A 37 1.68 21.50 -11.76
C GLU A 37 2.85 21.68 -12.72
N GLY A 38 3.28 22.90 -13.01
CA GLY A 38 4.40 23.14 -13.92
C GLY A 38 4.77 24.60 -14.01
N ASP A 39 5.86 24.85 -14.73
CA ASP A 39 6.35 26.18 -15.10
C ASP A 39 6.63 26.20 -16.63
N PHE A 40 7.25 27.24 -17.15
CA PHE A 40 7.47 27.46 -18.58
C PHE A 40 8.20 26.29 -19.29
N ASP A 41 9.13 25.63 -18.61
CA ASP A 41 10.02 24.61 -19.18
C ASP A 41 9.79 23.19 -18.63
N TYR A 42 8.88 23.00 -17.66
CA TYR A 42 8.56 21.67 -17.14
C TYR A 42 7.11 21.54 -16.65
N TYR A 43 6.68 20.29 -16.51
CA TYR A 43 5.50 19.93 -15.75
C TYR A 43 5.82 18.74 -14.84
N LYS A 44 5.11 18.66 -13.72
CA LYS A 44 5.22 17.68 -12.65
C LYS A 44 3.85 17.07 -12.42
N ILE A 45 3.72 15.79 -12.74
CA ILE A 45 2.51 15.02 -12.45
C ILE A 45 2.76 14.25 -11.15
N THR A 46 1.97 14.56 -10.12
CA THR A 46 2.00 13.83 -8.86
C THR A 46 0.81 12.88 -8.82
N PHE A 47 1.10 11.59 -8.80
CA PHE A 47 0.11 10.56 -8.56
C PHE A 47 -0.01 10.36 -7.04
N PRO A 48 -1.08 10.86 -6.39
CA PRO A 48 -1.23 10.75 -4.95
C PRO A 48 -1.38 9.29 -4.55
N GLY A 49 -0.35 8.70 -3.95
CA GLY A 49 -0.39 7.32 -3.51
C GLY A 49 -1.45 7.10 -2.43
N ILE A 50 -2.37 6.16 -2.63
CA ILE A 50 -3.21 5.58 -1.53
C ILE A 50 -2.36 4.67 -0.63
N ILE A 51 -1.07 4.50 -0.94
CA ILE A 51 -0.26 3.33 -0.59
C ILE A 51 0.00 3.19 0.92
N THR A 52 -0.27 4.19 1.75
CA THR A 52 0.04 4.10 3.19
C THR A 52 -1.08 3.54 4.05
N HIS A 53 -2.35 3.67 3.67
CA HIS A 53 -3.47 3.19 4.49
C HIS A 53 -4.12 1.95 3.90
N LYS A 54 -4.69 2.04 2.69
CA LYS A 54 -5.54 0.98 2.13
C LYS A 54 -4.76 -0.31 1.77
N THR A 55 -3.52 -0.19 1.30
CA THR A 55 -2.66 -1.35 1.03
C THR A 55 -2.13 -1.98 2.32
N ARG A 56 -1.76 -1.14 3.32
CA ARG A 56 -1.28 -1.63 4.62
C ARG A 56 -2.39 -2.26 5.45
N GLU A 57 -3.62 -1.75 5.37
CA GLU A 57 -4.82 -2.35 5.96
C GLU A 57 -5.08 -3.73 5.37
N LYS A 58 -5.07 -3.86 4.04
CA LYS A 58 -5.21 -5.18 3.38
C LYS A 58 -4.11 -6.16 3.78
N THR A 59 -2.86 -5.71 3.89
CA THR A 59 -1.75 -6.58 4.35
C THR A 59 -1.93 -6.99 5.81
N ARG A 60 -2.43 -6.09 6.66
CA ARG A 60 -2.68 -6.36 8.08
C ARG A 60 -3.84 -7.33 8.27
N GLU A 61 -4.94 -7.17 7.55
CA GLU A 61 -6.08 -8.09 7.55
C GLU A 61 -5.62 -9.50 7.15
N LYS A 62 -4.92 -9.62 6.02
CA LYS A 62 -4.35 -10.90 5.58
C LYS A 62 -3.39 -11.51 6.59
N LEU A 63 -2.57 -10.70 7.26
CA LEU A 63 -1.66 -11.18 8.30
C LEU A 63 -2.44 -11.76 9.49
N ILE A 64 -3.49 -11.07 9.95
CA ILE A 64 -4.36 -11.57 11.03
C ILE A 64 -5.03 -12.88 10.60
N ASP A 65 -5.54 -12.97 9.37
CA ASP A 65 -6.19 -14.18 8.86
C ASP A 65 -5.22 -15.36 8.76
N LEU A 66 -3.99 -15.11 8.30
CA LEU A 66 -2.92 -16.11 8.29
C LEU A 66 -2.59 -16.59 9.71
N ILE A 67 -2.46 -15.68 10.69
CA ILE A 67 -2.24 -16.04 12.10
C ILE A 67 -3.40 -16.85 12.67
N LYS A 68 -4.66 -16.51 12.34
CA LYS A 68 -5.82 -17.31 12.77
C LYS A 68 -5.82 -18.71 12.17
N SER A 69 -5.48 -18.82 10.89
CA SER A 69 -5.43 -20.11 10.18
C SER A 69 -4.30 -21.00 10.68
N ASN A 70 -3.15 -20.41 11.01
CA ASN A 70 -1.98 -21.10 11.53
C ASN A 70 -1.34 -20.28 12.67
N PRO A 71 -1.76 -20.52 13.93
CA PRO A 71 -1.18 -19.85 15.11
C PRO A 71 0.33 -20.06 15.28
N LYS A 72 0.90 -21.11 14.69
CA LYS A 72 2.35 -21.41 14.78
C LYS A 72 3.16 -20.81 13.63
N ILE A 73 2.52 -20.04 12.74
CA ILE A 73 3.18 -19.48 11.56
C ILE A 73 4.37 -18.59 11.96
N THR A 74 5.47 -18.78 11.26
CA THR A 74 6.70 -18.03 11.46
C THR A 74 6.69 -16.72 10.66
N THR A 75 7.54 -15.76 11.05
CA THR A 75 7.71 -14.50 10.30
C THR A 75 8.18 -14.72 8.87
N GLY A 76 8.99 -15.75 8.62
CA GLY A 76 9.45 -16.12 7.28
C GLY A 76 8.33 -16.66 6.39
N GLU A 77 7.46 -17.51 6.93
CA GLU A 77 6.29 -18.02 6.21
C GLU A 77 5.29 -16.90 5.92
N LEU A 78 5.02 -16.02 6.89
CA LEU A 78 4.20 -14.82 6.69
C LEU A 78 4.76 -13.93 5.58
N ALA A 79 6.09 -13.76 5.51
CA ALA A 79 6.73 -12.95 4.47
C ALA A 79 6.50 -13.55 3.08
N LYS A 80 6.62 -14.88 2.97
CA LYS A 80 6.39 -15.63 1.73
C LYS A 80 4.93 -15.54 1.27
N GLU A 81 3.98 -15.78 2.16
CA GLU A 81 2.54 -15.73 1.86
C GLU A 81 2.04 -14.32 1.53
N LEU A 82 2.57 -13.30 2.21
CA LEU A 82 2.19 -11.91 1.99
C LEU A 82 2.94 -11.24 0.83
N GLY A 83 4.00 -11.87 0.32
CA GLY A 83 4.86 -11.30 -0.74
C GLY A 83 5.60 -10.03 -0.30
N ILE A 84 5.93 -9.91 0.99
CA ILE A 84 6.64 -8.75 1.55
C ILE A 84 7.95 -9.17 2.22
N THR A 85 8.81 -8.21 2.54
CA THR A 85 10.05 -8.50 3.25
C THR A 85 9.80 -8.96 4.69
N VAL A 86 10.70 -9.79 5.24
CA VAL A 86 10.65 -10.24 6.64
C VAL A 86 10.61 -9.03 7.60
N LYS A 87 11.43 -8.00 7.36
CA LYS A 87 11.39 -6.74 8.11
C LYS A 87 10.03 -6.05 8.05
N GLY A 88 9.35 -6.12 6.89
CA GLY A 88 7.98 -5.62 6.73
C GLY A 88 6.97 -6.38 7.59
N VAL A 89 7.08 -7.71 7.67
CA VAL A 89 6.27 -8.54 8.57
C VAL A 89 6.53 -8.19 10.03
N GLU A 90 7.80 -8.11 10.44
CA GLU A 90 8.19 -7.77 11.82
C GLU A 90 7.64 -6.41 12.25
N TRP A 91 7.70 -5.41 11.36
CA TRP A 91 7.10 -4.11 11.61
C TRP A 91 5.59 -4.20 11.84
N ASN A 92 4.88 -4.96 10.99
CA ASN A 92 3.42 -5.15 11.12
C ASN A 92 3.06 -5.93 12.40
N ILE A 93 3.79 -7.00 12.73
CA ILE A 93 3.61 -7.77 13.98
C ILE A 93 3.82 -6.87 15.20
N ASN A 94 4.90 -6.09 15.22
CA ASN A 94 5.19 -5.19 16.34
C ASN A 94 4.10 -4.11 16.49
N LYS A 95 3.58 -3.60 15.37
CA LYS A 95 2.45 -2.66 15.39
C LYS A 95 1.18 -3.33 15.92
N LEU A 96 0.84 -4.52 15.44
CA LEU A 96 -0.31 -5.30 15.92
C LEU A 96 -0.21 -5.66 17.40
N LYS A 97 0.99 -5.99 17.90
CA LYS A 97 1.23 -6.19 19.33
C LYS A 97 0.97 -4.92 20.13
N LYS A 98 1.53 -3.78 19.70
CA LYS A 98 1.37 -2.48 20.38
C LYS A 98 -0.09 -2.04 20.43
N GLU A 99 -0.84 -2.30 19.37
CA GLU A 99 -2.26 -1.98 19.28
C GLU A 99 -3.17 -3.04 19.95
N GLY A 100 -2.59 -4.09 20.54
CA GLY A 100 -3.34 -5.14 21.24
C GLY A 100 -4.15 -6.06 20.31
N GLY A 101 -3.80 -6.14 19.02
CA GLY A 101 -4.45 -7.00 18.05
C GLY A 101 -3.99 -8.46 18.12
N ILE A 102 -2.72 -8.71 18.46
CA ILE A 102 -2.16 -10.08 18.60
C ILE A 102 -1.22 -10.17 19.81
N LYS A 103 -1.04 -11.40 20.33
CA LYS A 103 -0.12 -11.73 21.41
C LYS A 103 0.61 -13.03 21.11
N ARG A 104 1.87 -13.16 21.55
CA ARG A 104 2.59 -14.45 21.53
C ARG A 104 2.40 -15.13 22.88
N ILE A 105 1.98 -16.39 22.88
CA ILE A 105 1.79 -17.23 24.07
C ILE A 105 2.81 -18.37 24.02
N GLY A 106 3.58 -18.52 25.11
CA GLY A 106 4.60 -19.56 25.24
C GLY A 106 6.00 -19.16 24.75
N PRO A 107 6.98 -20.08 24.83
CA PRO A 107 8.39 -19.81 24.54
C PRO A 107 8.64 -19.56 23.04
N ASP A 108 9.77 -18.94 22.69
CA ASP A 108 10.12 -18.62 21.30
C ASP A 108 10.11 -19.86 20.39
N LYS A 109 10.59 -21.00 20.94
CA LYS A 109 10.53 -22.33 20.34
C LYS A 109 9.35 -23.11 20.91
N GLY A 110 8.18 -23.00 20.26
CA GLY A 110 6.99 -23.80 20.59
C GLY A 110 5.75 -23.00 21.02
N GLY A 111 5.90 -21.70 21.29
CA GLY A 111 4.79 -20.80 21.50
C GLY A 111 4.05 -20.47 20.21
N HIS A 112 2.83 -19.96 20.32
CA HIS A 112 1.95 -19.63 19.20
C HIS A 112 1.43 -18.20 19.30
N TRP A 113 0.92 -17.68 18.19
CA TRP A 113 0.27 -16.39 18.07
C TRP A 113 -1.22 -16.52 18.36
N GLU A 114 -1.75 -15.59 19.13
CA GLU A 114 -3.17 -15.49 19.45
C GLU A 114 -3.68 -14.11 19.04
N VAL A 115 -4.84 -14.05 18.40
CA VAL A 115 -5.50 -12.79 18.01
C VAL A 115 -6.41 -12.34 19.15
N VAL A 116 -6.16 -11.14 19.68
CA VAL A 116 -6.82 -10.63 20.89
C VAL A 116 -8.02 -9.73 20.55
N ARG A 117 -8.03 -9.07 19.38
CA ARG A 117 -9.10 -8.16 18.96
C ARG A 117 -9.45 -8.31 17.48
N LYS A 118 -10.73 -8.10 17.16
CA LYS A 118 -11.30 -8.08 15.80
C LYS A 118 -11.60 -6.65 15.39
#